data_AF-A0A832AHI5-F1
#
_entry.id   AF-A0A832AHI5-F1
#
_cell.length_a   1.000
_cell.length_b   1.000
_cell.length_c   1.000
_cell.angle_alpha   90.00
_cell.angle_beta   90.00
_cell.angle_gamma   90.00
#
_symmetry.space_group_name_H-M   'P 1'
#
loop_
_entity.id
_entity.type
_entity.pdbx_description
1 polymer ?
#
loop_
_entity_poly.entity_id
_entity_poly.type
_entity_poly.pdbx_seq_one_letter_code
_entity_poly.pdbx_strand_id
1 'polypeptide(L)' 'MLGDALLHPKGQALALLPEQYCEDAKQLARSLRQLLDVDFQTLTFAHGEPIVGQARAQLAALLKPSRKKKP' A
#
# COMPACT_ATOMS: atom_id res chain seq x y z
N MET A 1 -1.73 8.06 -9.37
CA MET A 1 -0.34 8.14 -8.87
C MET A 1 -0.24 7.33 -7.59
N LEU A 2 0.91 6.71 -7.29
CA LEU A 2 1.08 5.86 -6.09
C LEU A 2 1.27 6.67 -4.79
N GLY A 3 1.69 7.93 -4.89
CA GLY A 3 2.09 8.77 -3.74
C GLY A 3 1.13 8.74 -2.56
N ASP A 4 -0.15 9.01 -2.79
CA ASP A 4 -1.19 9.04 -1.74
C ASP A 4 -1.95 7.71 -1.61
N ALA A 5 -1.75 6.76 -2.53
CA ALA A 5 -2.43 5.46 -2.52
C ALA A 5 -2.08 4.61 -1.28
N LEU A 6 -0.88 4.85 -0.74
CA LEU A 6 -0.32 4.16 0.41
C LEU A 6 0.18 5.17 1.43
N LEU A 7 0.03 4.85 2.70
CA LEU A 7 0.52 5.64 3.82
C LEU A 7 1.64 4.87 4.52
N HIS A 8 2.77 5.55 4.75
CA HIS A 8 3.85 5.01 5.57
C HIS A 8 4.44 6.08 6.51
N PRO A 9 3.65 6.58 7.48
CA PRO A 9 4.14 7.54 8.46
C PRO A 9 5.32 6.95 9.25
N LYS A 10 6.26 7.81 9.65
CA LYS A 10 7.44 7.39 10.41
C LYS A 10 7.05 6.58 11.66
N GLY A 11 7.59 5.38 11.78
CA GLY A 11 7.32 4.46 12.90
C GLY A 11 5.97 3.73 12.85
N GLN A 12 5.21 3.83 11.76
CA GLN A 12 3.94 3.11 11.56
C GLN A 12 4.06 2.06 10.45
N ALA A 13 3.19 1.07 10.49
CA ALA A 13 3.10 0.07 9.44
C ALA A 13 2.54 0.67 8.13
N LEU A 14 2.94 0.10 6.99
CA LEU A 14 2.37 0.41 5.70
C LEU A 14 0.85 0.15 5.69
N ALA A 15 0.08 1.13 5.22
CA ALA A 15 -1.38 1.05 5.15
C ALA A 15 -1.92 1.54 3.80
N LEU A 16 -3.12 1.09 3.45
CA LEU A 16 -3.89 1.66 2.33
C LEU A 16 -4.43 3.04 2.72
N LEU A 17 -4.61 3.91 1.73
CA LEU A 17 -5.40 5.12 1.91
C LEU A 17 -6.81 4.75 2.41
N PRO A 18 -7.35 5.43 3.44
CA PRO A 18 -8.69 5.16 3.93
C PRO A 18 -9.76 5.34 2.84
N GLU A 19 -10.80 4.49 2.86
CA GLU A 19 -11.83 4.44 1.82
C GLU A 19 -12.53 5.80 1.61
N GLN A 20 -12.69 6.61 2.66
CA GLN A 20 -13.30 7.94 2.59
C GLN A 20 -12.54 8.95 1.71
N TYR A 21 -11.26 8.69 1.43
CA TYR A 21 -10.43 9.50 0.54
C TYR A 21 -10.23 8.86 -0.83
N CYS A 22 -10.81 7.68 -1.06
CA CYS A 22 -10.71 6.96 -2.32
C CYS A 22 -11.95 7.24 -3.17
N GLU A 23 -11.75 7.58 -4.44
CA GLU A 23 -12.85 7.60 -5.43
C GLU A 23 -13.41 6.18 -5.65
N ASP A 24 -12.51 5.19 -5.77
CA ASP A 24 -12.86 3.76 -5.82
C ASP A 24 -11.78 2.92 -5.12
N ALA A 25 -12.10 2.47 -3.89
CA ALA A 25 -11.19 1.65 -3.08
C ALA A 25 -10.92 0.25 -3.69
N LYS A 26 -11.86 -0.31 -4.46
CA LYS A 26 -11.67 -1.62 -5.11
C LYS A 26 -10.72 -1.48 -6.28
N GLN A 27 -10.89 -0.42 -7.09
CA GLN A 27 -9.99 -0.12 -8.18
C GLN A 27 -8.59 0.23 -7.64
N LEU A 28 -8.47 0.98 -6.55
CA LEU A 28 -7.20 1.23 -5.87
C LEU A 28 -6.48 -0.08 -5.52
N ALA A 29 -7.15 -0.99 -4.83
CA ALA A 29 -6.59 -2.29 -4.47
C ALA A 29 -6.19 -3.13 -5.69
N ARG A 30 -6.97 -3.07 -6.78
CA ARG A 30 -6.65 -3.73 -8.04
C ARG A 30 -5.41 -3.14 -8.70
N SER A 31 -5.31 -1.82 -8.78
CA SER A 31 -4.13 -1.12 -9.32
C SER A 31 -2.87 -1.42 -8.51
N LEU A 32 -2.97 -1.47 -7.17
CA LEU A 32 -1.85 -1.84 -6.30
C LEU A 32 -1.39 -3.28 -6.50
N ARG A 33 -2.30 -4.21 -6.85
CA ARG A 33 -1.90 -5.58 -7.19
C ARG A 33 -1.09 -5.64 -8.48
N GLN A 34 -1.38 -4.79 -9.46
CA GLN A 34 -0.63 -4.73 -10.72
C GLN A 34 0.83 -4.27 -10.51
N LEU A 35 1.11 -3.49 -9.45
CA LEU A 35 2.50 -3.19 -9.09
C LEU A 35 3.29 -4.43 -8.71
N LEU A 36 2.65 -5.49 -8.20
CA LEU A 36 3.35 -6.73 -7.93
C LEU A 36 3.79 -7.45 -9.21
N ASP A 37 3.38 -7.02 -10.40
CA ASP A 37 3.84 -7.59 -11.67
C ASP A 37 5.13 -6.92 -12.19
N VAL A 38 5.53 -5.77 -11.61
CA VAL A 38 6.81 -5.10 -11.92
C VAL A 38 7.89 -5.45 -10.90
N ASP A 39 9.13 -5.48 -11.35
CA ASP A 39 10.29 -5.64 -10.46
C ASP A 39 10.66 -4.28 -9.85
N PHE A 40 10.52 -4.17 -8.54
CA PHE A 40 10.84 -2.96 -7.79
C PHE A 40 11.37 -3.33 -6.41
N GLN A 41 12.36 -2.56 -5.97
CA GLN A 41 12.96 -2.72 -4.64
C GLN A 41 12.59 -1.57 -3.69
N THR A 42 12.09 -0.46 -4.23
CA THR A 42 11.80 0.75 -3.47
C THR A 42 10.37 1.21 -3.69
N LEU A 43 9.66 1.55 -2.61
CA LEU A 43 8.40 2.28 -2.63
C LEU A 43 8.60 3.63 -1.97
N THR A 44 8.18 4.69 -2.66
CA THR A 44 8.16 6.06 -2.15
C THR A 44 6.72 6.52 -1.97
N PHE A 45 6.51 7.41 -1.00
CA PHE A 45 5.19 7.89 -0.58
C PHE A 45 5.15 9.41 -0.70
N ALA A 46 3.96 9.98 -0.89
CA ALA A 46 3.78 11.43 -0.85
C ALA A 46 4.17 11.99 0.53
N HIS A 47 3.84 11.22 1.57
CA HIS A 47 4.20 11.52 2.96
C HIS A 47 4.67 10.25 3.66
N GLY A 48 5.83 10.31 4.31
CA GLY A 48 6.36 9.18 5.07
C GLY A 48 7.78 8.79 4.69
N GLU A 49 8.22 7.64 5.20
CA GLU A 49 9.55 7.09 4.93
C GLU A 49 9.49 6.11 3.75
N PRO A 50 10.46 6.12 2.81
CA PRO A 50 10.50 5.13 1.75
C PRO A 50 10.77 3.74 2.31
N ILE A 51 10.24 2.70 1.67
CA ILE A 51 10.62 1.31 1.95
C ILE A 51 11.66 0.90 0.91
N VAL A 52 12.82 0.41 1.34
CA VAL A 52 13.92 -0.04 0.47
C VAL A 52 14.21 -1.53 0.73
N GLY A 53 14.41 -2.30 -0.34
CA GLY A 53 14.76 -3.73 -0.32
C GLY A 53 13.58 -4.69 -0.08
N GLN A 54 12.62 -4.33 0.78
CA GLN A 54 11.47 -5.18 1.13
C GLN A 54 10.12 -4.67 0.59
N ALA A 55 10.15 -3.68 -0.31
CA ALA A 55 8.97 -2.97 -0.75
C ALA A 55 7.88 -3.90 -1.33
N ARG A 56 8.26 -4.83 -2.21
CA ARG A 56 7.35 -5.80 -2.83
C ARG A 56 6.75 -6.78 -1.82
N ALA A 57 7.55 -7.28 -0.88
CA ALA A 57 7.08 -8.21 0.15
C ALA A 57 6.06 -7.55 1.08
N GLN A 58 6.33 -6.30 1.49
CA GLN A 58 5.41 -5.54 2.34
C GLN A 58 4.11 -5.17 1.61
N LEU A 59 4.18 -4.76 0.34
CA LEU A 59 2.99 -4.50 -0.46
C LEU A 59 2.15 -5.78 -0.65
N ALA A 60 2.78 -6.91 -0.94
CA ALA A 60 2.10 -8.19 -1.07
C ALA A 60 1.41 -8.61 0.25
N ALA A 61 2.07 -8.39 1.40
CA ALA A 61 1.47 -8.67 2.71
C ALA A 61 0.25 -7.79 2.99
N LEU A 62 0.29 -6.50 2.64
CA LEU A 62 -0.83 -5.57 2.80
C LEU A 62 -2.05 -5.96 1.96
N LEU A 63 -1.82 -6.43 0.72
CA LEU A 63 -2.89 -6.75 -0.25
C LEU A 63 -3.48 -8.15 -0.07
N LYS A 64 -2.89 -8.98 0.80
CA LYS A 64 -3.51 -10.25 1.20
C LYS A 64 -4.87 -9.95 1.85
N PRO A 65 -5.90 -10.76 1.59
CA PRO A 65 -7.19 -10.60 2.24
C PRO A 65 -7.01 -10.79 3.75
N SER A 66 -6.93 -9.69 4.48
CA SER A 66 -6.96 -9.70 5.93
C SER A 66 -8.33 -10.20 6.38
N ARG A 67 -8.36 -11.32 7.11
CA ARG A 67 -9.53 -11.70 7.91
C ARG A 67 -9.82 -10.51 8.82
N LYS A 68 -10.86 -9.72 8.51
CA LYS A 68 -11.31 -8.63 9.38
C LYS A 68 -11.58 -9.23 10.76
N LYS A 69 -10.79 -8.84 11.77
CA LYS A 69 -11.18 -9.03 13.16
C LYS A 69 -12.29 -8.00 13.40
N LYS A 70 -13.54 -8.44 13.32
CA LYS A 70 -14.70 -7.67 13.80
C LYS A 70 -14.51 -7.44 15.31
N PRO A 71 -14.82 -6.24 15.84
CA PRO A 71 -14.99 -6.07 17.27
C PRO A 71 -16.10 -6.97 17.81
#